data_AF-A0AAN6EUE7-F1
#
_entry.id   AF-A0AAN6EUE7-F1
#
_cell.length_a   1.000
_cell.length_b   1.000
_cell.length_c   1.000
_cell.angle_alpha   90.00
_cell.angle_beta   90.00
_cell.angle_gamma   90.00
#
_symmetry.space_group_name_H-M   'P 1'
#
loop_
_entity.id
_entity.type
_entity.pdbx_description
1 polymer ?
#
loop_
_entity_poly.entity_id
_entity_poly.type
_entity_poly.pdbx_seq_one_letter_code
_entity_poly.pdbx_strand_id
1 'polypeptide(L)'
;MATGQVSFHDPKKVKKVHVAARQNPIVNRLNKTRVEKFPDLQAEKEADLKEKRKAERIQREQQKAKDREERKKREELRWQKDHAYDDIMREEYMVSNQDRDASFYEDEFM
;
A
#
# COMPACT_ATOMS: atom_id res chain seq x y z
N MET A 1 23.75 38.44 29.87
CA MET A 1 24.02 38.21 28.43
C MET A 1 23.33 39.31 27.66
N ALA A 2 24.05 40.03 26.79
CA ALA A 2 23.48 41.10 25.99
C ALA A 2 22.53 40.51 24.93
N THR A 3 21.43 41.22 24.66
CA THR A 3 20.47 40.84 23.62
C THR A 3 21.18 40.75 22.26
N GLY A 4 21.04 39.62 21.57
CA GLY A 4 21.70 39.34 20.29
C GLY A 4 22.99 38.52 20.35
N GLN A 5 23.42 38.06 21.53
CA GLN A 5 24.56 37.14 21.64
C GLN A 5 24.19 35.74 21.12
N VAL A 6 24.60 35.43 19.89
CA VAL A 6 24.48 34.10 19.30
C VAL A 6 25.72 33.27 19.68
N SER A 7 25.51 32.12 20.33
CA SER A 7 26.59 31.20 20.72
C SER A 7 26.37 29.82 20.10
N PHE A 8 27.47 29.08 19.90
CA PHE A 8 27.39 27.71 19.40
C PHE A 8 26.92 26.77 20.52
N HIS A 9 26.05 25.82 20.19
CA HIS A 9 25.55 24.82 21.14
C HIS A 9 26.67 23.92 21.70
N ASP A 10 27.64 23.55 20.86
CA ASP A 10 28.80 22.76 21.27
C ASP A 10 30.10 23.36 20.70
N PRO A 11 30.96 23.99 21.53
CA PRO A 11 32.19 24.62 21.07
C PRO A 11 33.26 23.61 20.62
N LYS A 12 33.17 22.33 21.01
CA LYS A 12 34.15 21.30 20.61
C LYS A 12 34.00 20.89 19.14
N LYS A 13 32.81 21.05 18.57
CA LYS A 13 32.51 20.76 17.16
C LYS A 13 32.87 21.91 16.21
N VAL A 14 33.33 23.05 16.74
CA VAL A 14 33.61 24.24 15.95
C VAL A 14 35.10 24.30 15.59
N LYS A 15 35.40 24.25 14.29
CA LYS A 15 36.74 24.53 13.79
C LYS A 15 36.99 26.04 13.79
N LYS A 16 37.92 26.50 14.63
CA LYS A 16 38.34 27.91 14.67
C LYS A 16 39.59 28.09 13.82
N VAL A 17 39.60 29.12 12.98
CA VAL A 17 40.75 29.48 12.13
C VAL A 17 41.10 30.94 12.40
N HIS A 18 42.37 31.22 12.67
CA HIS A 18 42.85 32.58 12.84
C HIS A 18 43.02 33.24 11.46
N VAL A 19 42.36 34.37 11.23
CA VAL A 19 42.44 35.14 9.99
C VAL A 19 43.09 36.47 10.30
N ALA A 20 44.32 36.68 9.83
CA ALA A 20 45.10 37.88 10.14
C ALA A 20 44.52 39.16 9.52
N ALA A 21 43.98 39.08 8.30
CA ALA A 21 43.37 40.20 7.60
C ALA A 21 42.28 39.74 6.63
N ARG A 22 41.22 40.53 6.47
CA ARG A 22 40.14 40.27 5.50
C ARG A 22 40.56 40.74 4.12
N GLN A 23 40.65 39.82 3.16
CA GLN A 23 40.89 40.17 1.76
C GLN A 23 39.58 40.35 1.00
N ASN A 24 39.11 41.59 0.89
CA ASN A 24 37.86 41.94 0.19
C ASN A 24 37.77 41.46 -1.28
N PRO A 25 38.86 41.49 -2.10
CA PRO A 25 38.78 41.02 -3.48
C PRO A 25 38.40 39.54 -3.61
N ILE A 26 38.91 38.70 -2.71
CA ILE A 26 38.62 37.26 -2.70
C ILE A 26 37.15 37.03 -2.32
N VAL A 27 36.68 37.71 -1.26
CA VAL A 27 35.29 37.59 -0.80
C VAL A 27 34.31 38.03 -1.88
N ASN A 28 34.60 39.14 -2.57
CA ASN A 28 33.74 39.65 -3.64
C ASN A 28 33.70 38.69 -4.84
N ARG A 29 34.82 38.03 -5.18
CA ARG A 29 34.84 37.00 -6.23
C ARG A 29 34.04 35.76 -5.83
N LEU A 30 34.16 35.29 -4.59
CA LEU A 30 33.41 34.13 -4.08
C LEU A 30 31.91 34.39 -4.03
N ASN A 31 31.51 35.59 -3.60
CA ASN A 31 30.09 35.98 -3.59
C ASN A 31 29.51 36.07 -5.00
N LYS A 32 30.30 36.52 -5.98
CA LYS A 32 29.87 36.54 -7.40
C LYS A 32 29.62 35.15 -7.97
N THR A 33 30.35 34.13 -7.50
CA THR A 33 30.17 32.73 -7.94
C THR A 33 29.25 31.92 -7.04
N ARG A 34 28.66 32.52 -6.00
CA ARG A 34 27.78 31.82 -5.07
C ARG A 34 26.45 31.53 -5.74
N VAL A 35 26.24 30.27 -6.11
CA VAL A 35 24.95 29.78 -6.62
C VAL A 35 24.13 29.32 -5.42
N GLU A 36 23.16 30.14 -5.00
CA GLU A 36 22.15 29.70 -4.05
C GLU A 36 20.99 29.08 -4.80
N LYS A 37 20.82 27.77 -4.63
CA LYS A 37 19.59 27.10 -5.05
C LYS A 37 18.59 27.26 -3.91
N PHE A 38 17.40 27.76 -4.23
CA PHE A 38 16.24 27.74 -3.34
C PHE A 38 15.22 26.76 -3.92
N PRO A 39 15.39 25.44 -3.70
CA PRO A 39 14.35 24.49 -4.07
C PRO A 39 13.09 24.83 -3.27
N ASP A 40 11.96 24.90 -3.97
CA ASP A 40 10.67 25.00 -3.30
C ASP A 40 10.31 23.64 -2.70
N LEU A 41 10.62 23.49 -1.41
CA LEU A 41 10.35 22.27 -0.64
C LEU A 41 8.85 21.96 -0.51
N GLN A 42 7.97 22.96 -0.72
CA GLN A 42 6.53 22.71 -0.69
C GLN A 42 6.07 22.04 -1.99
N ALA A 43 6.57 22.51 -3.13
CA ALA A 43 6.25 21.93 -4.43
C ALA A 43 6.72 20.46 -4.55
N GLU A 44 7.92 20.15 -4.07
CA GLU A 44 8.43 18.76 -4.04
C GLU A 44 7.56 17.85 -3.16
N LYS A 45 7.18 18.32 -1.96
CA LYS A 45 6.29 17.57 -1.07
C LYS A 45 4.92 17.32 -1.69
N GLU A 46 4.36 18.31 -2.38
CA GLU A 46 3.05 18.17 -3.02
C GLU A 46 3.10 17.16 -4.17
N ALA A 47 4.18 17.18 -4.98
CA ALA A 47 4.41 16.21 -6.03
C ALA A 47 4.46 14.77 -5.47
N ASP A 48 5.27 14.54 -4.44
CA ASP A 48 5.40 13.24 -3.77
C ASP A 48 4.04 12.74 -3.21
N LEU A 49 3.28 13.63 -2.57
CA LEU A 49 1.96 13.28 -2.03
C LEU A 49 0.96 12.93 -3.15
N LYS A 50 1.01 13.63 -4.28
CA LYS A 50 0.16 13.35 -5.44
C LYS A 50 0.47 11.98 -6.05
N GLU A 51 1.75 11.61 -6.14
CA GLU A 51 2.15 10.29 -6.61
C GLU A 51 1.68 9.18 -5.68
N LYS A 52 1.87 9.33 -4.36
CA LYS A 52 1.37 8.36 -3.37
C LYS A 52 -0.14 8.17 -3.45
N ARG A 53 -0.91 9.25 -3.54
CA ARG A 53 -2.38 9.17 -3.71
C ARG A 53 -2.79 8.46 -4.99
N LYS A 54 -2.06 8.68 -6.10
CA LYS A 54 -2.33 7.99 -7.37
C LYS A 54 -2.06 6.49 -7.23
N ALA A 55 -0.95 6.10 -6.60
CA ALA A 55 -0.61 4.70 -6.35
C ALA A 55 -1.66 4.01 -5.47
N GLU A 56 -2.07 4.65 -4.37
CA GLU A 56 -3.13 4.13 -3.49
C GLU A 56 -4.46 3.95 -4.20
N ARG A 57 -4.84 4.88 -5.08
CA ARG A 57 -6.07 4.76 -5.89
C ARG A 57 -6.02 3.55 -6.81
N ILE A 58 -4.91 3.36 -7.51
CA ILE A 58 -4.71 2.22 -8.42
C ILE A 58 -4.77 0.90 -7.64
N GLN A 59 -4.08 0.82 -6.49
CA GLN A 59 -4.11 -0.37 -5.62
C GLN A 59 -5.54 -0.69 -5.14
N ARG A 60 -6.30 0.34 -4.73
CA ARG A 60 -7.69 0.17 -4.30
C ARG A 60 -8.60 -0.31 -5.44
N GLU A 61 -8.42 0.20 -6.65
CA GLU A 61 -9.17 -0.23 -7.83
C GLU A 61 -8.84 -1.68 -8.20
N GLN A 62 -7.57 -2.06 -8.15
CA GLN A 62 -7.13 -3.44 -8.39
C GLN A 62 -7.70 -4.41 -7.36
N GLN A 63 -7.68 -4.04 -6.07
CA GLN A 63 -8.27 -4.89 -5.03
C GLN A 63 -9.78 -5.06 -5.25
N LYS A 64 -10.51 -3.97 -5.53
CA LYS A 64 -11.95 -4.03 -5.85
C LYS A 64 -12.26 -4.87 -7.08
N ALA A 65 -11.39 -4.84 -8.10
CA ALA A 65 -11.54 -5.67 -9.30
C ALA A 65 -11.38 -7.16 -8.96
N LYS A 66 -10.32 -7.51 -8.20
CA LYS A 66 -10.09 -8.89 -7.73
C LYS A 66 -11.26 -9.40 -6.88
N ASP A 67 -11.71 -8.62 -5.91
CA ASP A 67 -12.83 -8.99 -5.04
C ASP A 67 -14.11 -9.23 -5.85
N ARG A 68 -14.34 -8.43 -6.91
CA ARG A 68 -15.48 -8.60 -7.81
C ARG A 68 -15.38 -9.89 -8.64
N GLU A 69 -14.20 -10.22 -9.15
CA GLU A 69 -13.96 -11.46 -9.88
C GLU A 69 -14.12 -12.69 -8.99
N GLU A 70 -13.58 -12.66 -7.77
CA GLU A 70 -13.78 -13.73 -6.80
C GLU A 70 -15.26 -13.91 -6.45
N ARG A 71 -15.97 -12.81 -6.24
CA ARG A 71 -17.41 -12.86 -5.97
C ARG A 71 -18.18 -13.50 -7.13
N LYS A 72 -17.89 -13.11 -8.37
CA LYS A 72 -18.50 -13.72 -9.56
C LYS A 72 -18.21 -15.21 -9.65
N LYS A 73 -16.94 -15.63 -9.47
CA LYS A 73 -16.56 -17.05 -9.46
C LYS A 73 -17.28 -17.84 -8.37
N ARG A 74 -17.44 -17.26 -7.17
CA ARG A 74 -18.20 -17.89 -6.06
C ARG A 74 -19.70 -17.98 -6.37
N GLU A 75 -20.26 -16.97 -7.03
CA GLU A 75 -21.66 -16.98 -7.48
C GLU A 75 -21.88 -18.01 -8.60
N GLU A 76 -20.98 -18.10 -9.58
CA GLU A 76 -20.99 -19.11 -10.65
C GLU A 76 -20.85 -20.53 -10.09
N LEU A 77 -19.93 -20.75 -9.14
CA LEU A 77 -19.79 -22.06 -8.50
C LEU A 77 -21.03 -22.45 -7.68
N ARG A 78 -21.65 -21.49 -6.98
CA ARG A 78 -22.93 -21.72 -6.29
C ARG A 78 -24.03 -22.07 -7.27
N TRP A 79 -24.16 -21.29 -8.35
CA TRP A 79 -25.14 -21.54 -9.39
C TRP A 79 -24.95 -22.91 -10.03
N GLN A 80 -23.71 -23.31 -10.34
CA GLN A 80 -23.40 -24.65 -10.84
C GLN A 80 -23.81 -25.72 -9.84
N LYS A 81 -23.47 -25.59 -8.55
CA LYS A 81 -23.88 -26.56 -7.53
C LYS A 81 -25.39 -26.69 -7.40
N ASP A 82 -26.10 -25.56 -7.39
CA ASP A 82 -27.56 -25.52 -7.26
C ASP A 82 -28.27 -26.11 -8.50
N HIS A 83 -27.75 -25.88 -9.70
CA HIS A 83 -28.38 -26.32 -10.96
C HIS A 83 -27.93 -27.71 -11.40
N ALA A 84 -26.72 -28.13 -11.03
CA ALA A 84 -26.20 -29.46 -11.37
C ALA A 84 -26.73 -30.57 -10.45
N TYR A 85 -27.50 -30.24 -9.40
CA TYR A 85 -27.95 -31.19 -8.39
C TYR A 85 -26.80 -32.03 -7.80
N ASP A 86 -25.57 -31.51 -7.78
CA ASP A 86 -24.37 -32.21 -7.29
C ASP A 86 -24.57 -32.74 -5.87
N ASP A 87 -25.32 -31.99 -5.05
CA ASP A 87 -25.58 -32.36 -3.66
C ASP A 87 -26.61 -33.49 -3.51
N ILE A 88 -27.44 -33.72 -4.55
CA ILE A 88 -28.47 -34.78 -4.61
C ILE A 88 -27.96 -35.98 -5.42
N MET A 89 -27.15 -35.76 -6.46
CA MET A 89 -26.63 -36.77 -7.38
C MET A 89 -25.32 -37.39 -6.89
N ARG A 90 -25.20 -37.71 -5.60
CA ARG A 90 -24.00 -38.39 -5.04
C ARG A 90 -24.08 -39.88 -5.31
N GLU A 91 -22.94 -40.51 -5.60
CA GLU A 91 -22.85 -41.97 -5.82
C GLU A 91 -23.47 -42.78 -4.66
N GLU A 92 -23.38 -42.28 -3.43
CA GLU A 92 -23.99 -42.88 -2.23
C GLU A 92 -25.53 -42.99 -2.31
N TYR A 93 -26.20 -42.05 -2.99
CA TYR A 93 -27.66 -42.05 -3.17
C TYR A 93 -28.10 -42.70 -4.50
N MET A 94 -27.15 -43.03 -5.38
CA MET A 94 -27.38 -43.62 -6.71
C MET A 94 -27.36 -45.16 -6.66
N VAL A 95 -28.09 -45.74 -5.71
CA VAL A 95 -28.22 -47.20 -5.55
C VAL A 95 -29.48 -47.70 -6.25
N SER A 96 -29.34 -48.76 -7.04
CA SER A 96 -30.43 -49.45 -7.73
C SER A 96 -31.48 -49.94 -6.73
N ASN A 97 -32.76 -49.85 -7.10
CA ASN A 97 -33.88 -50.30 -6.27
C ASN A 97 -33.84 -51.81 -5.97
N GLN A 98 -33.01 -52.59 -6.67
CA GLN A 98 -32.90 -54.04 -6.49
C GLN A 98 -31.90 -54.43 -5.38
N ASP A 99 -30.99 -53.53 -5.01
CA ASP A 99 -29.90 -53.80 -4.07
C ASP A 99 -30.14 -53.19 -2.67
N ARG A 100 -31.36 -52.70 -2.40
CA ARG A 100 -31.73 -52.07 -1.12
C ARG A 100 -32.25 -53.08 -0.11
N ASP A 101 -31.84 -52.91 1.15
CA ASP A 101 -32.26 -53.76 2.28
C ASP A 101 -33.73 -53.51 2.66
N ALA A 102 -34.39 -54.51 3.24
CA ALA A 102 -35.80 -54.46 3.63
C ALA A 102 -36.10 -53.34 4.65
N SER A 103 -35.11 -52.93 5.45
CA SER A 103 -35.20 -51.83 6.41
C SER A 103 -35.38 -50.45 5.75
N PHE A 104 -35.00 -50.30 4.48
CA PHE A 104 -35.16 -49.04 3.74
C PHE A 104 -36.63 -48.68 3.54
N TYR A 105 -37.51 -49.69 3.43
CA TYR A 105 -38.94 -49.50 3.20
C TYR A 105 -39.74 -49.25 4.49
N GLU A 106 -39.16 -49.54 5.67
CA GLU A 106 -39.83 -49.30 6.95
C GLU A 106 -39.73 -47.83 7.40
N ASP A 107 -38.63 -47.15 7.11
CA ASP A 107 -38.41 -45.75 7.51
C ASP A 107 -39.14 -44.72 6.64
N GLU A 108 -39.53 -45.05 5.40
CA GLU A 108 -40.18 -44.10 4.46
C GLU A 108 -41.72 -44.09 4.55
N PHE A 109 -42.32 -44.96 5.37
CA PHE A 109 -43.77 -45.05 5.59
C PHE A 109 -44.22 -44.59 7.00
N MET A 110 -43.30 -44.11 7.84
CA MET A 110 -43.56 -43.46 9.14
C MET A 110 -43.37 -41.95 9.05
#